data_AF-A0A371MPH8-F1
#
_entry.id   AF-A0A371MPH8-F1
#
_cell.length_a   1.000
_cell.length_b   1.000
_cell.length_c   1.000
_cell.angle_alpha   90.00
_cell.angle_beta   90.00
_cell.angle_gamma   90.00
#
_symmetry.space_group_name_H-M   'P 1'
#
loop_
_entity.id
_entity.type
_entity.pdbx_description
1 polymer ?
#
loop_
_entity_poly.entity_id
_entity_poly.type
_entity_poly.pdbx_seq_one_letter_code
_entity_poly.pdbx_strand_id
1 'polypeptide(L)'
;MDRESMKISAETTYIRSRGNLKLGIRLLGIAALIIGAHNMMLSEITGTLLFPFYRSLIEGVIFAQGGFMPFADILLMAVGAAVAWFI
;
A
#
# COMPACT_ATOMS: atom_id res chain seq x y z
N MET A 1 30.91 28.96 2.00
CA MET A 1 29.67 28.27 1.56
C MET A 1 28.54 29.26 1.76
N ASP A 2 28.09 29.89 0.68
CA ASP A 2 27.21 31.06 0.76
C ASP A 2 25.81 30.66 1.23
N ARG A 3 25.20 31.47 2.10
CA ARG A 3 23.83 31.23 2.61
C ARG A 3 22.81 31.04 1.50
N GLU A 4 23.00 31.71 0.36
CA GLU A 4 22.16 31.54 -0.83
C GLU A 4 22.25 30.13 -1.42
N SER A 5 23.45 29.57 -1.51
CA SER A 5 23.65 28.18 -2.00
C SER A 5 23.01 27.14 -1.08
N MET A 6 23.06 27.36 0.25
CA MET A 6 22.40 26.48 1.22
C MET A 6 20.88 26.53 1.09
N LYS A 7 20.31 27.73 0.87
CA LYS A 7 18.86 27.90 0.69
C LYS A 7 18.35 27.19 -0.57
N ILE A 8 19.06 27.35 -1.68
CA ILE A 8 18.73 26.71 -2.96
C ILE A 8 18.82 25.18 -2.83
N SER A 9 19.85 24.68 -2.14
CA SER A 9 20.03 23.23 -1.90
C SER A 9 18.92 22.65 -1.00
N ALA A 10 18.49 23.39 0.02
CA ALA A 10 17.38 22.98 0.87
C ALA A 10 16.05 22.93 0.10
N GLU A 11 15.76 23.93 -0.74
CA GLU A 11 14.56 23.97 -1.57
C GLU A 11 14.52 22.82 -2.60
N THR A 12 15.64 22.55 -3.27
CA THR A 12 15.72 21.42 -4.22
C THR A 12 15.62 20.07 -3.51
N THR A 13 16.20 19.91 -2.33
CA THR A 13 16.07 18.68 -1.53
C THR A 13 14.63 18.46 -1.08
N TYR A 14 13.92 19.52 -0.70
CA TYR A 14 12.51 19.46 -0.34
C TYR A 14 11.63 19.05 -1.53
N ILE A 15 11.86 19.62 -2.72
CA ILE A 15 11.12 19.26 -3.93
C ILE A 15 11.36 17.79 -4.32
N ARG A 16 12.62 17.33 -4.28
CA ARG A 16 12.97 15.93 -4.59
C ARG A 16 12.39 14.94 -3.59
N SER A 17 12.50 15.22 -2.29
CA SER A 17 11.94 14.35 -1.26
C SER A 17 10.42 14.23 -1.38
N ARG A 18 9.71 15.32 -1.71
CA ARG A 18 8.28 15.28 -1.98
C ARG A 18 7.91 14.40 -3.16
N GLY A 19 8.69 14.45 -4.24
CA GLY A 19 8.52 13.57 -5.41
C GLY A 19 8.77 12.10 -5.06
N ASN A 20 9.85 11.81 -4.34
CA ASN A 20 10.19 10.47 -3.91
C ASN A 20 9.17 9.88 -2.93
N LEU A 21 8.61 10.69 -2.04
CA LEU A 21 7.54 10.28 -1.13
C LEU A 21 6.29 9.87 -1.89
N LYS A 22 5.85 10.67 -2.87
CA LYS A 22 4.70 10.31 -3.72
C LYS A 22 4.96 9.00 -4.46
N LEU A 23 6.14 8.85 -5.05
CA LEU A 23 6.53 7.62 -5.74
C LEU A 23 6.53 6.42 -4.80
N GLY A 24 7.09 6.57 -3.60
CA GLY A 24 7.09 5.52 -2.57
C GLY A 24 5.68 5.09 -2.17
N ILE A 25 4.78 6.04 -1.93
CA ILE A 25 3.38 5.71 -1.58
C ILE A 25 2.67 5.05 -2.77
N ARG A 26 2.94 5.49 -4.00
CA ARG A 26 2.38 4.86 -5.21
C ARG A 26 2.83 3.41 -5.36
N LEU A 27 4.11 3.14 -5.13
CA LEU A 27 4.65 1.77 -5.13
C LEU A 27 4.02 0.91 -4.02
N LEU A 28 3.77 1.47 -2.84
CA LEU A 28 3.05 0.76 -1.78
C LEU A 28 1.61 0.41 -2.19
N GLY A 29 0.91 1.33 -2.87
CA GLY A 29 -0.43 1.05 -3.40
C GLY A 29 -0.43 -0.08 -4.44
N ILE A 30 0.53 -0.07 -5.36
CA ILE A 30 0.71 -1.15 -6.35
C ILE A 30 1.05 -2.48 -5.66
N ALA A 31 1.94 -2.46 -4.66
CA ALA A 31 2.29 -3.65 -3.90
C ALA A 31 1.07 -4.24 -3.16
N ALA A 32 0.23 -3.40 -2.54
CA ALA A 32 -1.00 -3.84 -1.89
C ALA A 32 -1.98 -4.50 -2.89
N LEU A 33 -2.08 -3.96 -4.11
CA LEU A 33 -2.86 -4.55 -5.20
C LEU A 33 -2.35 -5.95 -5.57
N ILE A 34 -1.04 -6.10 -5.74
CA ILE A 34 -0.41 -7.38 -6.10
C ILE A 34 -0.60 -8.39 -4.97
N ILE A 35 -0.42 -7.99 -3.72
CA ILE A 35 -0.60 -8.86 -2.54
C ILE A 35 -2.05 -9.33 -2.45
N GLY A 36 -3.02 -8.41 -2.58
CA GLY A 36 -4.44 -8.76 -2.55
C GLY A 36 -4.83 -9.70 -3.69
N ALA A 37 -4.38 -9.42 -4.92
CA ALA A 37 -4.64 -10.29 -6.08
C ALA A 37 -4.01 -11.68 -5.92
N HIS A 38 -2.75 -11.74 -5.45
CA HIS A 38 -2.07 -12.99 -5.17
C HIS A 38 -2.82 -13.81 -4.11
N ASN A 39 -3.19 -13.19 -2.99
CA ASN A 39 -3.89 -13.89 -1.91
C ASN A 39 -5.31 -14.28 -2.29
N MET A 40 -5.97 -13.54 -3.18
CA MET A 40 -7.29 -13.92 -3.68
C MET A 40 -7.21 -15.10 -4.67
N MET A 41 -6.26 -15.09 -5.60
CA MET A 41 -6.19 -16.07 -6.68
C MET A 41 -5.39 -17.34 -6.33
N LEU A 42 -4.30 -17.19 -5.58
CA LEU A 42 -3.33 -18.26 -5.36
C LEU A 42 -3.48 -18.91 -3.98
N SER A 43 -4.07 -18.23 -2.99
CA SER A 43 -4.27 -18.80 -1.64
C SER A 43 -5.00 -20.13 -1.65
N GLU A 44 -6.01 -20.30 -2.52
CA GLU A 44 -6.79 -21.54 -2.60
C GLU A 44 -5.99 -22.69 -3.23
N ILE A 45 -4.99 -22.36 -4.04
CA ILE A 45 -4.18 -23.32 -4.80
C ILE A 45 -2.90 -23.68 -4.05
N THR A 46 -2.22 -22.69 -3.45
CA THR A 46 -0.92 -22.86 -2.80
C THR A 46 -1.03 -23.10 -1.29
N GLY A 47 -2.19 -22.80 -0.68
CA GLY A 47 -2.38 -22.85 0.77
C GLY A 47 -1.51 -21.84 1.54
N THR A 48 -0.83 -20.93 0.84
CA THR A 48 0.09 -19.94 1.40
C THR A 48 -0.42 -18.53 1.18
N LEU A 49 -0.41 -17.74 2.25
CA LEU A 49 -0.80 -16.33 2.24
C LEU A 49 0.42 -15.43 2.32
N LEU A 50 0.51 -14.49 1.39
CA LEU A 50 1.57 -13.48 1.35
C LEU A 50 1.12 -12.29 2.20
N PHE A 51 1.76 -12.04 3.35
CA PHE A 51 1.35 -10.98 4.30
C PHE A 51 -0.12 -11.07 4.77
N PRO A 52 -0.52 -12.08 5.55
CA PRO A 52 -1.92 -12.26 5.98
C PRO A 52 -2.43 -11.24 7.02
N PHE A 53 -1.57 -10.36 7.53
CA PHE A 53 -1.86 -9.49 8.68
C PHE A 53 -3.05 -8.54 8.46
N TYR A 54 -3.32 -8.13 7.23
CA TYR A 54 -4.47 -7.26 6.93
C TYR A 54 -5.81 -8.00 7.09
N ARG A 55 -5.85 -9.32 6.85
CA ARG A 55 -7.08 -10.11 6.98
C ARG A 55 -7.53 -10.19 8.44
N SER A 56 -6.61 -10.43 9.37
CA SER A 56 -6.94 -10.49 10.80
C SER A 56 -7.41 -9.14 11.37
N LEU A 57 -6.85 -8.03 10.88
CA LEU A 57 -7.33 -6.68 11.24
C LEU A 57 -8.75 -6.42 10.73
N ILE A 58 -9.05 -6.82 9.49
CA ILE A 58 -10.37 -6.61 8.88
C ILE A 58 -11.42 -7.55 9.51
N GLU A 59 -11.07 -8.81 9.75
CA GLU A 59 -11.94 -9.77 10.43
C GLU A 59 -12.26 -9.31 11.85
N GLY A 60 -11.26 -8.86 12.61
CA GLY A 60 -11.46 -8.39 13.99
C GLY A 60 -12.30 -7.11 14.13
N VAL A 61 -12.37 -6.28 13.09
CA VAL A 61 -13.09 -5.00 13.11
C VAL A 61 -14.46 -5.07 12.45
N ILE A 62 -14.60 -5.83 11.35
CA ILE A 62 -15.80 -5.81 10.49
C ILE A 62 -16.62 -7.09 10.62
N PHE A 63 -15.97 -8.24 10.82
CA PHE A 63 -16.62 -9.54 10.79
C PHE A 63 -16.28 -10.33 12.06
N ALA A 64 -16.76 -9.85 13.21
CA ALA A 64 -16.55 -10.46 14.53
C ALA A 64 -16.93 -11.96 14.62
N GLN A 65 -17.58 -12.52 13.60
CA GLN A 65 -17.89 -13.95 13.46
C GLN A 65 -17.66 -14.41 12.00
N GLY A 66 -16.42 -14.78 11.66
CA GLY A 66 -16.13 -15.66 10.51
C GLY A 66 -16.56 -15.15 9.11
N GLY A 67 -16.48 -13.85 8.86
CA GLY A 67 -16.88 -13.28 7.56
C GLY A 67 -15.85 -13.48 6.45
N PHE A 68 -16.35 -13.94 5.30
CA PHE A 68 -15.79 -13.95 3.93
C PHE A 68 -14.34 -13.46 3.77
N MET A 69 -13.38 -14.39 3.84
CA MET A 69 -11.96 -14.16 3.51
C MET A 69 -11.69 -13.38 2.21
N PRO A 70 -12.41 -13.60 1.08
CA PRO A 70 -12.10 -12.87 -0.15
C PRO A 70 -12.49 -11.38 -0.09
N PHE A 71 -13.36 -10.97 0.85
CA PHE A 71 -13.73 -9.56 0.98
C PHE A 71 -12.55 -8.70 1.47
N ALA A 72 -11.73 -9.23 2.38
CA ALA A 72 -10.55 -8.54 2.88
C ALA A 72 -9.52 -8.28 1.76
N ASP A 73 -9.36 -9.23 0.83
CA ASP A 73 -8.46 -9.07 -0.31
C ASP A 73 -8.99 -8.05 -1.31
N ILE A 74 -10.28 -8.09 -1.61
CA ILE A 74 -10.94 -7.11 -2.50
C ILE A 74 -10.79 -5.70 -1.92
N LEU A 75 -10.98 -5.55 -0.60
CA LEU A 75 -10.83 -4.26 0.07
C LEU A 75 -9.38 -3.78 0.01
N LEU A 76 -8.39 -4.65 0.24
CA LEU A 76 -6.97 -4.31 0.10
C LEU A 76 -6.63 -3.89 -1.34
N MET A 77 -7.14 -4.61 -2.34
CA MET A 77 -6.96 -4.27 -3.75
C MET A 77 -7.59 -2.93 -4.10
N ALA A 78 -8.82 -2.66 -3.63
CA ALA A 78 -9.51 -1.40 -3.88
C ALA A 78 -8.77 -0.20 -3.26
N VAL A 79 -8.31 -0.35 -2.02
CA VAL A 79 -7.50 0.68 -1.33
C VAL A 79 -6.15 0.86 -2.05
N GLY A 80 -5.46 -0.23 -2.39
CA GLY A 80 -4.20 -0.18 -3.12
C GLY A 80 -4.34 0.52 -4.48
N ALA A 81 -5.40 0.22 -5.22
CA ALA A 81 -5.73 0.86 -6.49
C ALA A 81 -6.02 2.35 -6.33
N ALA A 82 -6.83 2.73 -5.33
CA ALA A 82 -7.13 4.13 -5.05
C ALA A 82 -5.85 4.90 -4.69
N VAL A 83 -5.02 4.36 -3.80
CA VAL A 83 -3.74 4.96 -3.40
C VAL A 83 -2.80 5.10 -4.61
N ALA A 84 -2.70 4.09 -5.47
CA ALA A 84 -1.85 4.13 -6.66
C ALA A 84 -2.35 5.09 -7.75
N TRP A 85 -3.67 5.33 -7.81
CA TRP A 85 -4.31 6.17 -8.82
C TRP A 85 -4.34 7.66 -8.43
N PHE A 86 -4.62 7.97 -7.17
CA PHE A 86 -4.87 9.35 -6.72
C PHE A 86 -3.63 10.10 -6.19
N ILE A 87 -2.48 9.44 -6.03
CA ILE A 87 -1.23 10.03 -5.50
C ILE A 87 -0.23 10.35 -6.60
#